data_AF-A0A7U9SMR3-F1
#
_entry.id   AF-A0A7U9SMR3-F1
#
_cell.length_a   1.000
_cell.length_b   1.000
_cell.length_c   1.000
_cell.angle_alpha   90.00
_cell.angle_beta   90.00
_cell.angle_gamma   90.00
#
_symmetry.space_group_name_H-M   'P 1'
#
loop_
_entity.id
_entity.type
_entity.pdbx_description
1 polymer ?
#
loop_
_entity_poly.entity_id
_entity_poly.type
_entity_poly.pdbx_seq_one_letter_code
_entity_poly.pdbx_strand_id
1 'polypeptide(L)'
;MTLVEDRVFVSNVLEVENVDNSTGNIDYNGNVKVNGNVCTNFSVKAQGDIEVRGVVEGAYLEATGNIIIARGMNGMEKGTLKAEGNVIAKYLENATVNAKGYVSTESILHSEVMAGTEVLVNGRRGFITGGKVSAMHLIQVKTLGSSMGAATVVEVGADPNMKQRLQQLLKQSEENKKAIDATQPVLIAMAQKLSQKNNMKPELVRNFQDMLKKQKENQRLQEEMKKEIDYLEKLLENTDDARIEVTSEVYGGVKICIADVSMIVKGRADHCRFVKSQGDVKMGPL
;
A
#
# COMPACT_ATOMS: atom_id res chain seq x y z
N MET A 1 19.94 1.34 25.45
CA MET A 1 19.55 0.49 26.59
C MET A 1 19.24 1.40 27.76
N THR A 2 18.04 1.31 28.32
CA THR A 2 17.65 2.08 29.50
C THR A 2 17.18 1.08 30.54
N LEU A 3 17.85 1.05 31.69
CA LEU A 3 17.54 0.17 32.81
C LEU A 3 16.44 0.78 33.67
N VAL A 4 15.29 0.12 33.73
CA VAL A 4 14.24 0.35 34.73
C VAL A 4 13.85 -1.02 35.28
N GLU A 5 14.14 -1.26 36.56
CA GLU A 5 13.64 -2.38 37.38
C GLU A 5 13.73 -3.79 36.75
N ASP A 6 14.94 -4.36 36.72
CA ASP A 6 15.21 -5.80 36.49
C ASP A 6 14.60 -6.46 35.23
N ARG A 7 14.17 -5.66 34.24
CA ARG A 7 13.75 -6.13 32.91
C ARG A 7 14.57 -5.43 31.84
N VAL A 8 15.30 -6.21 31.04
CA VAL A 8 16.01 -5.71 29.86
C VAL A 8 14.98 -5.46 28.75
N PHE A 9 14.61 -4.20 28.53
CA PHE A 9 13.88 -3.80 27.33
C PHE A 9 14.87 -3.61 26.18
N VAL A 10 14.87 -4.55 25.24
CA VAL A 10 15.54 -4.37 23.95
C VAL A 10 14.61 -3.53 23.08
N SER A 11 14.88 -2.22 23.00
CA SER A 11 14.19 -1.35 22.05
C SER A 11 14.73 -1.65 20.65
N ASN A 12 13.89 -2.22 19.78
CA ASN A 12 14.24 -2.51 18.38
C ASN A 12 14.08 -1.25 17.50
N VAL A 13 14.62 -0.13 17.97
CA VAL A 13 14.49 1.19 17.35
C VAL A 13 15.88 1.80 17.15
N LEU A 14 16.22 2.10 15.91
CA LEU A 14 17.38 2.93 15.57
C LEU A 14 16.98 4.40 15.64
N GLU A 15 17.60 5.15 16.54
CA GLU A 15 17.36 6.58 16.70
C GLU A 15 18.54 7.39 16.17
N VAL A 16 18.28 8.36 15.30
CA VAL A 16 19.27 9.27 14.71
C VAL A 16 18.76 10.72 14.77
N GLU A 17 19.69 11.68 14.81
CA GLU A 17 19.32 13.10 14.79
C GLU A 17 18.89 13.54 13.40
N ASN A 18 19.72 13.34 12.37
CA ASN A 18 19.36 13.66 10.98
C ASN A 18 19.85 12.55 10.06
N VAL A 19 19.27 12.48 8.87
CA VAL A 19 19.78 11.63 7.78
C VAL A 19 20.36 12.55 6.73
N ASP A 20 21.68 12.73 6.80
CA ASP A 20 22.47 13.65 5.98
C ASP A 20 23.86 13.06 5.68
N ASN A 21 24.81 13.88 5.21
CA ASN A 21 26.17 13.46 4.89
C ASN A 21 26.93 12.81 6.07
N SER A 22 26.54 13.12 7.31
CA SER A 22 27.18 12.55 8.51
C SER A 22 26.68 11.14 8.83
N THR A 23 25.40 10.88 8.56
CA THR A 23 24.75 9.60 8.90
C THR A 23 24.69 8.64 7.71
N GLY A 24 24.54 9.18 6.49
CA GLY A 24 24.37 8.39 5.27
C GLY A 24 22.97 7.78 5.15
N ASN A 25 22.84 6.83 4.23
CA ASN A 25 21.60 6.06 4.05
C ASN A 25 21.40 5.05 5.20
N ILE A 26 20.15 4.80 5.56
CA ILE A 26 19.78 3.87 6.63
C ILE A 26 19.05 2.67 6.03
N ASP A 27 19.49 1.47 6.40
CA ASP A 27 18.76 0.21 6.16
C ASP A 27 18.77 -0.58 7.48
N TYR A 28 17.62 -0.67 8.13
CA TYR A 28 17.52 -1.21 9.48
C TYR A 28 16.40 -2.25 9.62
N ASN A 29 16.73 -3.38 10.24
CA ASN A 29 15.78 -4.46 10.52
C ASN A 29 15.04 -4.21 11.85
N GLY A 30 14.23 -3.17 11.86
CA GLY A 30 13.44 -2.72 13.00
C GLY A 30 12.81 -1.37 12.69
N ASN A 31 12.47 -0.62 13.73
CA ASN A 31 11.92 0.72 13.57
C ASN A 31 13.04 1.75 13.43
N VAL A 32 12.82 2.82 12.66
CA VAL A 32 13.76 3.94 12.55
C VAL A 32 13.07 5.22 13.03
N LYS A 33 13.76 5.96 13.89
CA LYS A 33 13.31 7.25 14.39
C LYS A 33 14.34 8.32 14.07
N VAL A 34 13.91 9.35 13.34
CA VAL A 34 14.70 10.52 12.99
C VAL A 34 14.17 11.72 13.76
N ASN A 35 14.96 12.25 14.69
CA ASN A 35 14.54 13.37 15.54
C ASN A 35 14.50 14.72 14.80
N GLY A 36 15.26 14.83 13.72
CA GLY A 36 15.34 15.98 12.83
C GLY A 36 14.86 15.62 11.42
N ASN A 37 15.64 16.01 10.42
CA ASN A 37 15.26 15.97 9.01
C ASN A 37 15.87 14.77 8.28
N VAL A 38 15.22 14.39 7.19
CA VAL A 38 15.82 13.53 6.16
C VAL A 38 16.13 14.42 4.96
N CYS A 39 17.43 14.64 4.73
CA CYS A 39 17.92 15.54 3.70
C CYS A 39 17.79 14.94 2.29
N THR A 40 17.91 15.82 1.31
CA THR A 40 17.81 15.50 -0.11
C THR A 40 18.78 14.39 -0.55
N ASN A 41 18.28 13.50 -1.42
CA ASN A 41 19.01 12.36 -1.99
C ASN A 41 19.41 11.26 -0.98
N PHE A 42 18.92 11.30 0.25
CA PHE A 42 19.10 10.20 1.21
C PHE A 42 17.95 9.21 1.18
N SER A 43 18.21 8.02 1.73
CA SER A 43 17.23 6.96 1.85
C SER A 43 17.19 6.37 3.26
N VAL A 44 15.98 6.04 3.71
CA VAL A 44 15.72 5.35 4.97
C VAL A 44 14.82 4.15 4.69
N LYS A 45 15.32 2.97 4.97
CA LYS A 45 14.61 1.69 4.85
C LYS A 45 14.46 1.04 6.22
N ALA A 46 13.24 0.63 6.55
CA ALA A 46 12.93 0.00 7.82
C ALA A 46 12.04 -1.24 7.60
N GLN A 47 12.38 -2.35 8.26
CA GLN A 47 11.48 -3.51 8.33
C GLN A 47 10.31 -3.33 9.31
N GLY A 48 10.33 -2.25 10.09
CA GLY A 48 9.22 -1.80 10.93
C GLY A 48 8.71 -0.43 10.49
N ASP A 49 8.42 0.43 11.47
CA ASP A 49 7.94 1.79 11.24
C ASP A 49 9.08 2.80 11.03
N ILE A 50 8.80 3.88 10.29
CA ILE A 50 9.66 5.07 10.20
C ILE A 50 8.94 6.26 10.83
N GLU A 51 9.54 6.87 11.85
CA GLU A 51 9.08 8.14 12.44
C GLU A 51 10.10 9.25 12.14
N VAL A 52 9.65 10.34 11.53
CA VAL A 52 10.45 11.55 11.28
C VAL A 52 9.79 12.73 11.98
N ARG A 53 10.49 13.36 12.92
CA ARG A 53 9.96 14.54 13.64
C ARG A 53 10.13 15.85 12.86
N GLY A 54 11.11 15.91 11.97
CA GLY A 54 11.37 17.05 11.10
C GLY A 54 10.65 16.97 9.75
N VAL A 55 11.29 17.54 8.73
CA VAL A 55 10.83 17.56 7.33
C VAL A 55 11.61 16.51 6.54
N VAL A 56 10.94 15.90 5.56
CA VAL A 56 11.58 15.04 4.56
C VAL A 56 11.71 15.84 3.26
N GLU A 57 12.93 16.00 2.77
CA GLU A 57 13.23 16.81 1.59
C GLU A 57 13.82 15.92 0.50
N GLY A 58 13.14 15.74 -0.62
CA GLY A 58 13.68 15.05 -1.81
C GLY A 58 14.35 13.70 -1.54
N ALA A 59 13.81 12.94 -0.59
CA ALA A 59 14.37 11.70 -0.07
C ALA A 59 13.46 10.49 -0.32
N TYR A 60 14.01 9.29 -0.13
CA TYR A 60 13.31 8.02 -0.30
C TYR A 60 13.10 7.32 1.04
N LEU A 61 11.85 7.12 1.46
CA LEU A 61 11.51 6.36 2.67
C LEU A 61 10.72 5.11 2.28
N GLU A 62 11.13 3.96 2.83
CA GLU A 62 10.47 2.66 2.61
C GLU A 62 10.31 1.91 3.93
N ALA A 63 9.08 1.61 4.32
CA ALA A 63 8.73 0.92 5.55
C ALA A 63 7.82 -0.28 5.28
N THR A 64 8.13 -1.43 5.88
CA THR A 64 7.18 -2.56 5.95
C THR A 64 6.05 -2.26 6.96
N GLY A 65 6.27 -1.30 7.86
CA GLY A 65 5.23 -0.72 8.72
C GLY A 65 4.67 0.58 8.18
N ASN A 66 4.48 1.54 9.07
CA ASN A 66 3.95 2.87 8.80
C ASN A 66 5.09 3.89 8.58
N ILE A 67 4.78 4.97 7.86
CA ILE A 67 5.62 6.16 7.79
C ILE A 67 4.87 7.32 8.45
N ILE A 68 5.46 7.89 9.49
CA ILE A 68 4.91 9.03 10.23
C ILE A 68 5.89 10.20 10.14
N ILE A 69 5.46 11.29 9.52
CA ILE A 69 6.23 12.54 9.42
C ILE A 69 5.46 13.60 10.21
N ALA A 70 6.02 14.04 11.34
CA ALA A 70 5.35 15.00 12.22
C ALA A 70 5.12 16.37 11.56
N ARG A 71 5.94 16.70 10.55
CA ARG A 71 5.73 17.84 9.65
C ARG A 71 5.22 17.35 8.30
N GLY A 72 5.98 17.52 7.23
CA GLY A 72 5.55 17.13 5.90
C GLY A 72 6.73 16.80 5.02
N MET A 73 6.41 16.57 3.76
CA MET A 73 7.37 16.21 2.74
C MET A 73 7.37 17.26 1.63
N ASN A 74 8.56 17.74 1.30
CA ASN A 74 8.82 18.43 0.04
C ASN A 74 9.64 17.48 -0.84
N GLY A 75 8.98 16.82 -1.78
CA GLY A 75 9.60 15.80 -2.61
C GLY A 75 10.53 16.35 -3.69
N MET A 76 10.47 17.64 -4.03
CA MET A 76 11.29 18.21 -5.11
C MET A 76 11.27 17.35 -6.40
N GLU A 77 10.10 16.78 -6.74
CA GLU A 77 9.84 15.88 -7.89
C GLU A 77 10.56 14.52 -7.87
N LYS A 78 11.29 14.19 -6.82
CA LYS A 78 12.03 12.92 -6.69
C LYS A 78 11.76 12.16 -5.40
N GLY A 79 11.22 12.85 -4.40
CA GLY A 79 10.96 12.29 -3.10
C GLY A 79 9.84 11.26 -3.16
N THR A 80 10.08 10.11 -2.54
CA THR A 80 9.16 8.98 -2.55
C THR A 80 8.93 8.44 -1.13
N LEU A 81 7.67 8.19 -0.77
CA LEU A 81 7.30 7.45 0.44
C LEU A 81 6.63 6.13 0.03
N LYS A 82 7.09 5.02 0.57
CA LYS A 82 6.47 3.69 0.40
C LYS A 82 6.23 3.03 1.75
N ALA A 83 4.98 2.78 2.08
CA ALA A 83 4.60 2.08 3.30
C ALA A 83 3.71 0.88 2.97
N GLU A 84 4.05 -0.29 3.51
CA GLU A 84 3.12 -1.44 3.53
C GLU A 84 2.01 -1.25 4.59
N GLY A 85 2.15 -0.26 5.47
CA GLY A 85 1.10 0.26 6.34
C GLY A 85 0.58 1.62 5.86
N ASN A 86 0.48 2.57 6.80
CA ASN A 86 -0.11 3.88 6.57
C ASN A 86 0.96 4.96 6.37
N VAL A 87 0.58 6.07 5.72
CA VAL A 87 1.41 7.28 5.65
C VAL A 87 0.68 8.44 6.31
N ILE A 88 1.32 9.06 7.30
CA ILE A 88 0.77 10.20 8.04
C ILE A 88 1.75 11.35 7.95
N ALA A 89 1.32 12.47 7.36
CA ALA A 89 2.15 13.67 7.23
C ALA A 89 1.26 14.91 7.14
N LYS A 90 1.64 16.05 7.69
CA LYS A 90 0.86 17.31 7.58
C LYS A 90 0.73 17.80 6.14
N TYR A 91 1.78 17.72 5.33
CA TYR A 91 1.68 18.11 3.93
C TYR A 91 2.52 17.21 3.04
N LEU A 92 2.07 17.05 1.79
CA LEU A 92 2.77 16.35 0.74
C LEU A 92 2.88 17.29 -0.46
N GLU A 93 4.09 17.66 -0.83
CA GLU A 93 4.37 18.60 -1.93
C GLU A 93 5.38 18.00 -2.90
N ASN A 94 5.09 18.02 -4.21
CA ASN A 94 5.97 17.50 -5.27
C ASN A 94 6.53 16.10 -4.97
N ALA A 95 5.69 15.22 -4.41
CA ALA A 95 6.10 13.93 -3.88
C ALA A 95 5.32 12.77 -4.53
N THR A 96 5.92 11.59 -4.51
CA THR A 96 5.23 10.33 -4.83
C THR A 96 5.00 9.54 -3.54
N VAL A 97 3.75 9.18 -3.24
CA VAL A 97 3.38 8.48 -2.00
C VAL A 97 2.58 7.23 -2.34
N ASN A 98 3.01 6.10 -1.82
CA ASN A 98 2.32 4.82 -1.94
C ASN A 98 2.15 4.19 -0.56
N ALA A 99 0.92 4.09 -0.10
CA ALA A 99 0.55 3.43 1.14
C ALA A 99 -0.39 2.26 0.83
N LYS A 100 -0.09 1.06 1.34
CA LYS A 100 -1.04 -0.06 1.25
C LYS A 100 -2.24 0.11 2.19
N GLY A 101 -2.07 0.85 3.28
CA GLY A 101 -3.14 1.27 4.18
C GLY A 101 -3.77 2.59 3.72
N TYR A 102 -3.92 3.53 4.66
CA TYR A 102 -4.48 4.86 4.39
C TYR A 102 -3.38 5.93 4.31
N VAL A 103 -3.72 7.07 3.70
CA VAL A 103 -2.91 8.30 3.76
C VAL A 103 -3.70 9.37 4.51
N SER A 104 -3.13 9.92 5.58
CA SER A 104 -3.73 11.02 6.34
C SER A 104 -2.85 12.25 6.30
N THR A 105 -3.41 13.37 5.83
CA THR A 105 -2.67 14.61 5.67
C THR A 105 -3.52 15.87 5.86
N GLU A 106 -2.89 17.04 5.95
CA GLU A 106 -3.57 18.33 5.99
C GLU A 106 -3.67 18.99 4.60
N SER A 107 -2.75 18.67 3.68
CA SER A 107 -2.77 19.20 2.31
C SER A 107 -1.90 18.40 1.34
N ILE A 108 -2.33 18.30 0.09
CA ILE A 108 -1.59 17.66 -1.01
C ILE A 108 -1.40 18.68 -2.14
N LEU A 109 -0.16 18.86 -2.60
CA LEU A 109 0.23 19.81 -3.64
C LEU A 109 1.10 19.12 -4.68
N HIS A 110 0.68 19.18 -5.96
CA HIS A 110 1.47 18.71 -7.10
C HIS A 110 2.10 17.31 -6.89
N SER A 111 1.35 16.42 -6.24
CA SER A 111 1.86 15.12 -5.80
C SER A 111 1.06 13.99 -6.42
N GLU A 112 1.70 12.82 -6.51
CA GLU A 112 1.05 11.56 -6.84
C GLU A 112 0.90 10.75 -5.56
N VAL A 113 -0.35 10.53 -5.11
CA VAL A 113 -0.66 9.85 -3.86
C VAL A 113 -1.58 8.68 -4.15
N MET A 114 -1.19 7.49 -3.70
CA MET A 114 -1.97 6.27 -3.82
C MET A 114 -2.11 5.63 -2.45
N ALA A 115 -3.36 5.41 -2.03
CA ALA A 115 -3.71 4.68 -0.81
C ALA A 115 -4.47 3.39 -1.15
N GLY A 116 -4.15 2.29 -0.48
CA GLY A 116 -4.87 1.03 -0.62
C GLY A 116 -6.25 1.04 0.04
N THR A 117 -6.57 2.04 0.87
CA THR A 117 -7.89 2.17 1.52
C THR A 117 -8.47 3.56 1.30
N GLU A 118 -8.04 4.55 2.08
CA GLU A 118 -8.60 5.89 2.10
C GLU A 118 -7.52 6.97 2.06
N VAL A 119 -7.85 8.13 1.48
CA VAL A 119 -7.07 9.36 1.63
C VAL A 119 -7.89 10.38 2.39
N LEU A 120 -7.38 10.82 3.54
CA LEU A 120 -8.04 11.77 4.43
C LEU A 120 -7.25 13.07 4.47
N VAL A 121 -7.84 14.16 3.97
CA VAL A 121 -7.24 15.50 3.92
C VAL A 121 -7.96 16.44 4.87
N ASN A 122 -7.59 16.36 6.16
CA ASN A 122 -8.35 16.93 7.29
C ASN A 122 -7.76 18.23 7.86
N GLY A 123 -6.86 18.87 7.12
CA GLY A 123 -6.24 20.14 7.51
C GLY A 123 -7.24 21.27 7.73
N ARG A 124 -6.82 22.37 8.38
CA ARG A 124 -7.70 23.53 8.58
C ARG A 124 -8.30 24.02 7.26
N ARG A 125 -7.46 24.17 6.22
CA ARG A 125 -7.90 24.43 4.83
C ARG A 125 -8.17 23.15 4.04
N GLY A 126 -7.42 22.07 4.33
CA GLY A 126 -7.70 20.71 3.85
C GLY A 126 -7.84 20.62 2.34
N PHE A 127 -6.75 20.75 1.57
CA PHE A 127 -6.86 20.87 0.11
C PHE A 127 -6.00 19.89 -0.68
N ILE A 128 -6.48 19.54 -1.87
CA ILE A 128 -5.72 18.81 -2.89
C ILE A 128 -5.66 19.70 -4.12
N THR A 129 -4.45 20.08 -4.53
CA THR A 129 -4.22 20.94 -5.70
C THR A 129 -3.08 20.39 -6.54
N GLY A 130 -3.40 20.00 -7.78
CA GLY A 130 -2.40 19.50 -8.72
C GLY A 130 -1.98 18.06 -8.45
N GLY A 131 -1.75 17.31 -9.53
CA GLY A 131 -1.30 15.92 -9.46
C GLY A 131 -2.45 14.92 -9.48
N LYS A 132 -2.19 13.72 -8.94
CA LYS A 132 -3.11 12.58 -8.96
C LYS A 132 -3.24 11.98 -7.57
N VAL A 133 -4.45 11.86 -7.07
CA VAL A 133 -4.74 11.22 -5.78
C VAL A 133 -5.69 10.05 -6.01
N SER A 134 -5.28 8.84 -5.61
CA SER A 134 -6.07 7.63 -5.71
C SER A 134 -6.26 6.92 -4.38
N ALA A 135 -7.44 6.36 -4.16
CA ALA A 135 -7.77 5.53 -3.00
C ALA A 135 -8.70 4.38 -3.40
N MET A 136 -8.78 3.32 -2.61
CA MET A 136 -9.67 2.20 -2.94
C MET A 136 -11.14 2.47 -2.58
N HIS A 137 -11.39 3.13 -1.44
CA HIS A 137 -12.75 3.34 -0.93
C HIS A 137 -13.13 4.83 -0.85
N LEU A 138 -12.34 5.64 -0.16
CA LEU A 138 -12.73 7.01 0.16
C LEU A 138 -11.59 8.00 -0.11
N ILE A 139 -11.94 9.12 -0.74
CA ILE A 139 -11.14 10.34 -0.67
C ILE A 139 -11.98 11.41 -0.02
N GLN A 140 -11.59 11.85 1.17
CA GLN A 140 -12.25 12.91 1.90
C GLN A 140 -11.34 14.14 1.96
N VAL A 141 -11.87 15.28 1.52
CA VAL A 141 -11.12 16.54 1.43
C VAL A 141 -12.05 17.72 1.70
N LYS A 142 -11.53 18.86 2.13
CA LYS A 142 -12.34 20.09 2.22
C LYS A 142 -12.41 20.80 0.87
N THR A 143 -11.25 21.07 0.27
CA THR A 143 -11.13 21.83 -0.96
C THR A 143 -10.46 21.01 -2.05
N LEU A 144 -11.11 20.85 -3.20
CA LEU A 144 -10.59 20.05 -4.30
C LEU A 144 -10.33 20.90 -5.55
N GLY A 145 -9.07 20.90 -6.01
CA GLY A 145 -8.61 21.75 -7.10
C GLY A 145 -8.31 23.19 -6.67
N SER A 146 -8.06 24.06 -7.65
CA SER A 146 -7.77 25.47 -7.40
C SER A 146 -8.38 26.39 -8.46
N SER A 147 -8.56 27.67 -8.11
CA SER A 147 -9.03 28.71 -9.02
C SER A 147 -8.09 28.94 -10.21
N MET A 148 -6.79 28.64 -10.04
CA MET A 148 -5.78 28.72 -11.09
C MET A 148 -5.86 27.55 -12.08
N GLY A 149 -6.75 26.57 -11.85
CA GLY A 149 -6.98 25.46 -12.78
C GLY A 149 -5.84 24.44 -12.82
N ALA A 150 -5.11 24.25 -11.71
CA ALA A 150 -4.08 23.23 -11.63
C ALA A 150 -4.68 21.84 -11.94
N ALA A 151 -4.08 21.13 -12.91
CA ALA A 151 -4.57 19.82 -13.34
C ALA A 151 -4.59 18.84 -12.15
N THR A 152 -5.80 18.49 -11.72
CA THR A 152 -6.04 17.66 -10.53
C THR A 152 -6.91 16.49 -10.92
N VAL A 153 -6.41 15.27 -10.68
CA VAL A 153 -7.13 14.03 -10.92
C VAL A 153 -7.34 13.31 -9.60
N VAL A 154 -8.57 12.90 -9.33
CA VAL A 154 -8.94 12.19 -8.11
C VAL A 154 -9.68 10.92 -8.50
N GLU A 155 -9.22 9.79 -7.98
CA GLU A 155 -9.65 8.47 -8.41
C GLU A 155 -10.01 7.60 -7.20
N VAL A 156 -11.21 7.02 -7.20
CA VAL A 156 -11.60 6.02 -6.19
C VAL A 156 -12.14 4.75 -6.83
N GLY A 157 -12.10 3.66 -6.08
CA GLY A 157 -12.66 2.38 -6.49
C GLY A 157 -11.63 1.46 -7.13
N ALA A 158 -12.03 0.20 -7.24
CA ALA A 158 -11.19 -0.85 -7.78
C ALA A 158 -11.01 -0.75 -9.30
N ASP A 159 -9.76 -0.88 -9.75
CA ASP A 159 -9.47 -1.24 -11.14
C ASP A 159 -10.16 -2.58 -11.47
N PRO A 160 -10.99 -2.65 -12.54
CA PRO A 160 -11.57 -3.90 -13.04
C PRO A 160 -10.58 -5.04 -13.21
N ASN A 161 -9.31 -4.73 -13.53
CA ASN A 161 -8.24 -5.72 -13.66
C ASN A 161 -7.95 -6.45 -12.34
N MET A 162 -8.13 -5.79 -11.17
CA MET A 162 -7.97 -6.45 -9.87
C MET A 162 -9.04 -7.53 -9.64
N LYS A 163 -10.30 -7.28 -10.02
CA LYS A 163 -11.37 -8.28 -9.95
C LYS A 163 -11.07 -9.46 -10.88
N GLN A 164 -10.59 -9.20 -12.10
CA GLN A 164 -10.18 -10.26 -13.03
C GLN A 164 -8.98 -11.07 -12.50
N ARG A 165 -7.98 -10.40 -11.92
CA ARG A 165 -6.81 -11.05 -11.32
C ARG A 165 -7.21 -11.96 -10.16
N LEU A 166 -8.10 -11.50 -9.28
CA LEU A 166 -8.64 -12.31 -8.19
C LEU A 166 -9.31 -13.59 -8.72
N GLN A 167 -10.16 -13.46 -9.75
CA GLN A 167 -10.81 -14.63 -10.38
C GLN A 167 -9.79 -15.62 -10.98
N GLN A 168 -8.75 -15.11 -11.64
CA GLN A 168 -7.67 -15.95 -12.19
C GLN A 168 -6.92 -16.69 -11.08
N LEU A 169 -6.55 -16.00 -10.00
CA LEU A 169 -5.85 -16.58 -8.87
C LEU A 169 -6.69 -17.64 -8.15
N LEU A 170 -7.98 -17.39 -7.93
CA LEU A 170 -8.90 -18.36 -7.33
C LEU A 170 -8.95 -19.66 -8.16
N LYS A 171 -9.07 -19.53 -9.49
CA LYS A 171 -9.06 -20.69 -10.39
C LYS A 171 -7.74 -21.46 -10.34
N GLN A 172 -6.61 -20.76 -10.47
CA GLN A 172 -5.29 -21.38 -10.38
C GLN A 172 -5.05 -22.04 -9.01
N SER A 173 -5.54 -21.42 -7.93
CA SER A 173 -5.40 -21.90 -6.56
C SER A 173 -6.18 -23.19 -6.35
N GLU A 174 -7.36 -23.31 -6.94
CA GLU A 174 -8.16 -24.52 -6.93
C GLU A 174 -7.47 -25.66 -7.71
N GLU A 175 -6.95 -25.37 -8.91
CA GLU A 175 -6.22 -26.34 -9.74
C GLU A 175 -4.97 -26.86 -9.04
N ASN A 176 -4.17 -25.96 -8.46
CA ASN A 176 -2.95 -26.33 -7.73
C ASN A 176 -3.25 -27.11 -6.44
N LYS A 177 -4.32 -26.73 -5.71
CA LYS A 177 -4.80 -27.50 -4.55
C LYS A 177 -5.22 -28.91 -4.92
N LYS A 178 -5.97 -29.09 -6.02
CA LYS A 178 -6.34 -30.42 -6.53
C LYS A 178 -5.10 -31.26 -6.87
N ALA A 179 -4.07 -30.65 -7.46
CA ALA A 179 -2.82 -31.33 -7.75
C ALA A 179 -2.10 -31.78 -6.46
N ILE A 180 -2.02 -30.92 -5.45
CA ILE A 180 -1.46 -31.22 -4.12
C ILE A 180 -2.22 -32.38 -3.46
N ASP A 181 -3.55 -32.32 -3.44
CA ASP A 181 -4.41 -33.31 -2.78
C ASP A 181 -4.34 -34.68 -3.48
N ALA A 182 -4.12 -34.71 -4.80
CA ALA A 182 -3.95 -35.96 -5.56
C ALA A 182 -2.59 -36.64 -5.32
N THR A 183 -1.52 -35.87 -5.13
CA THR A 183 -0.15 -36.38 -4.92
C THR A 183 0.16 -36.70 -3.47
N GLN A 184 -0.48 -36.04 -2.51
CA GLN A 184 -0.28 -36.23 -1.07
C GLN A 184 -0.41 -37.70 -0.60
N PRO A 185 -1.50 -38.44 -0.91
CA PRO A 185 -1.66 -39.82 -0.46
C PRO A 185 -0.65 -40.77 -1.12
N VAL A 186 -0.27 -40.51 -2.37
CA VAL A 186 0.76 -41.29 -3.08
C VAL A 186 2.11 -41.16 -2.38
N LEU A 187 2.49 -39.94 -1.99
CA LEU A 187 3.72 -39.67 -1.25
C LEU A 187 3.74 -40.34 0.13
N ILE A 188 2.62 -40.31 0.87
CA ILE A 188 2.50 -40.99 2.17
C ILE A 188 2.66 -42.50 2.02
N ALA A 189 1.97 -43.10 1.04
CA ALA A 189 2.07 -44.54 0.78
C ALA A 189 3.47 -44.96 0.33
N MET A 190 4.16 -44.14 -0.48
CA MET A 190 5.55 -44.39 -0.88
C MET A 190 6.53 -44.24 0.28
N ALA A 191 6.35 -43.24 1.16
CA ALA A 191 7.17 -43.06 2.35
C ALA A 191 7.05 -44.25 3.33
N GLN A 192 5.83 -44.75 3.54
CA GLN A 192 5.60 -45.96 4.36
C GLN A 192 6.28 -47.19 3.75
N LYS A 193 6.20 -47.40 2.43
CA LYS A 193 6.89 -48.50 1.75
C LYS A 193 8.42 -48.41 1.85
N LEU A 194 8.99 -47.20 1.75
CA LEU A 194 10.43 -46.97 1.92
C LEU A 194 10.91 -47.31 3.33
N SER A 195 10.08 -47.09 4.36
CA SER A 195 10.42 -47.42 5.75
C SER A 195 10.38 -48.93 6.08
N GLN A 196 9.70 -49.74 5.27
CA GLN A 196 9.42 -51.16 5.59
C GLN A 196 10.30 -52.19 4.86
N LYS A 197 11.14 -51.83 3.87
CA LYS A 197 12.07 -52.80 3.23
C LYS A 197 13.25 -52.16 2.46
N ASN A 198 14.44 -52.71 2.70
CA ASN A 198 15.68 -52.52 1.93
C ASN A 198 15.58 -53.14 0.52
N ASN A 199 16.25 -52.51 -0.46
CA ASN A 199 16.36 -52.82 -1.90
C ASN A 199 15.26 -52.27 -2.82
N MET A 200 15.26 -50.95 -2.99
CA MET A 200 14.53 -50.27 -4.07
C MET A 200 15.48 -49.88 -5.21
N LYS A 201 15.00 -49.97 -6.46
CA LYS A 201 15.75 -49.52 -7.64
C LYS A 201 16.09 -48.03 -7.52
N PRO A 202 17.31 -47.58 -7.89
CA PRO A 202 17.73 -46.17 -7.82
C PRO A 202 16.76 -45.20 -8.52
N GLU A 203 16.14 -45.65 -9.61
CA GLU A 203 15.13 -44.88 -10.36
C GLU A 203 13.89 -44.54 -9.52
N LEU A 204 13.41 -45.47 -8.67
CA LEU A 204 12.21 -45.22 -7.86
C LEU A 204 12.48 -44.20 -6.75
N VAL A 205 13.69 -44.22 -6.19
CA VAL A 205 14.15 -43.23 -5.19
C VAL A 205 14.25 -41.85 -5.83
N ARG A 206 14.80 -41.76 -7.05
CA ARG A 206 14.89 -40.50 -7.80
C ARG A 206 13.51 -39.92 -8.13
N ASN A 207 12.59 -40.75 -8.65
CA ASN A 207 11.22 -40.33 -8.95
C ASN A 207 10.48 -39.84 -7.69
N PHE A 208 10.68 -40.49 -6.54
CA PHE A 208 10.11 -40.06 -5.26
C PHE A 208 10.69 -38.72 -4.79
N GLN A 209 12.01 -38.51 -4.93
CA GLN A 209 12.64 -37.23 -4.62
C GLN A 209 12.13 -36.10 -5.52
N ASP A 210 11.94 -36.36 -6.81
CA ASP A 210 11.41 -35.37 -7.75
C ASP A 210 9.94 -35.03 -7.44
N MET A 211 9.11 -36.02 -7.10
CA MET A 211 7.74 -35.77 -6.63
C MET A 211 7.72 -34.96 -5.33
N LEU A 212 8.61 -35.24 -4.37
CA LEU A 212 8.70 -34.48 -3.12
C LEU A 212 9.09 -33.02 -3.36
N LYS A 213 10.06 -32.76 -4.24
CA LYS A 213 10.46 -31.40 -4.63
C LYS A 213 9.30 -30.65 -5.25
N LYS A 214 8.63 -31.26 -6.24
CA LYS A 214 7.47 -30.67 -6.91
C LYS A 214 6.32 -30.41 -5.93
N GLN A 215 6.08 -31.31 -4.97
CA GLN A 215 5.06 -31.11 -3.94
C GLN A 215 5.35 -29.91 -3.06
N LYS A 216 6.61 -29.76 -2.60
CA LYS A 216 7.03 -28.59 -1.81
C LYS A 216 6.88 -27.29 -2.59
N GLU A 217 7.25 -27.30 -3.87
CA GLU A 217 7.11 -26.14 -4.74
C GLU A 217 5.62 -25.76 -4.93
N ASN A 218 4.77 -26.73 -5.24
CA ASN A 218 3.32 -26.51 -5.36
C ASN A 218 2.72 -25.98 -4.04
N GLN A 219 3.13 -26.50 -2.88
CA GLN A 219 2.70 -25.99 -1.57
C GLN A 219 3.13 -24.55 -1.34
N ARG A 220 4.38 -24.20 -1.68
CA ARG A 220 4.88 -22.83 -1.59
C ARG A 220 4.07 -21.87 -2.48
N LEU A 221 3.87 -22.24 -3.74
CA LEU A 221 3.05 -21.45 -4.67
C LEU A 221 1.61 -21.30 -4.14
N GLN A 222 1.05 -22.36 -3.55
CA GLN A 222 -0.28 -22.31 -2.94
C GLN A 222 -0.35 -21.29 -1.79
N GLU A 223 0.67 -21.21 -0.96
CA GLU A 223 0.75 -20.22 0.12
C GLU A 223 0.90 -18.80 -0.41
N GLU A 224 1.74 -18.58 -1.43
CA GLU A 224 1.92 -17.28 -2.07
C GLU A 224 0.61 -16.79 -2.71
N MET A 225 -0.08 -17.66 -3.45
CA MET A 225 -1.37 -17.35 -4.08
C MET A 225 -2.46 -17.07 -3.05
N LYS A 226 -2.50 -17.82 -1.94
CA LYS A 226 -3.46 -17.55 -0.85
C LYS A 226 -3.23 -16.19 -0.21
N LYS A 227 -1.98 -15.79 -0.01
CA LYS A 227 -1.64 -14.45 0.51
C LYS A 227 -2.10 -13.35 -0.46
N GLU A 228 -1.87 -13.53 -1.76
CA GLU A 228 -2.32 -12.58 -2.78
C GLU A 228 -3.85 -12.51 -2.87
N ILE A 229 -4.55 -13.66 -2.78
CA ILE A 229 -6.02 -13.72 -2.73
C ILE A 229 -6.55 -12.97 -1.50
N ASP A 230 -6.08 -13.29 -0.30
CA ASP A 230 -6.52 -12.64 0.95
C ASP A 230 -6.31 -11.12 0.90
N TYR A 231 -5.17 -10.68 0.34
CA TYR A 231 -4.88 -9.28 0.11
C TYR A 231 -5.85 -8.61 -0.88
N LEU A 232 -6.11 -9.23 -2.03
CA LEU A 232 -7.03 -8.68 -3.04
C LEU A 232 -8.48 -8.69 -2.56
N GLU A 233 -8.91 -9.72 -1.83
CA GLU A 233 -10.25 -9.79 -1.22
C GLU A 233 -10.45 -8.65 -0.23
N LYS A 234 -9.48 -8.40 0.66
CA LYS A 234 -9.53 -7.26 1.60
C LYS A 234 -9.58 -5.91 0.90
N LEU A 235 -8.81 -5.73 -0.17
CA LEU A 235 -8.85 -4.50 -0.95
C LEU A 235 -10.20 -4.30 -1.66
N LEU A 236 -10.78 -5.38 -2.19
CA LEU A 236 -12.04 -5.32 -2.93
C LEU A 236 -13.27 -5.25 -2.02
N GLU A 237 -13.10 -5.55 -0.73
CA GLU A 237 -14.14 -5.42 0.28
C GLU A 237 -14.67 -3.97 0.32
N ASN A 238 -16.00 -3.78 0.33
CA ASN A 238 -16.62 -2.45 0.37
C ASN A 238 -16.26 -1.49 -0.79
N THR A 239 -15.71 -1.97 -1.91
CA THR A 239 -15.40 -1.11 -3.08
C THR A 239 -16.65 -0.63 -3.84
N ASP A 240 -17.80 -1.24 -3.63
CA ASP A 240 -19.05 -0.82 -4.25
C ASP A 240 -19.58 0.51 -3.67
N ASP A 241 -19.06 0.95 -2.51
CA ASP A 241 -19.35 2.24 -1.88
C ASP A 241 -18.20 3.26 -2.08
N ALA A 242 -17.39 3.06 -3.11
CA ALA A 242 -16.30 3.96 -3.43
C ALA A 242 -16.82 5.37 -3.75
N ARG A 243 -16.31 6.37 -3.02
CA ARG A 243 -16.82 7.74 -3.09
C ARG A 243 -15.76 8.79 -2.80
N ILE A 244 -16.03 10.00 -3.29
CA ILE A 244 -15.22 11.19 -2.99
C ILE A 244 -16.12 12.17 -2.26
N GLU A 245 -15.66 12.67 -1.12
CA GLU A 245 -16.38 13.62 -0.28
C GLU A 245 -15.63 14.94 -0.22
N VAL A 246 -16.30 16.01 -0.64
CA VAL A 246 -15.78 17.37 -0.62
C VAL A 246 -16.60 18.19 0.37
N THR A 247 -16.03 18.42 1.55
CA THR A 247 -16.73 19.04 2.68
C THR A 247 -16.78 20.57 2.64
N SER A 248 -16.08 21.22 1.69
CA SER A 248 -16.16 22.67 1.46
C SER A 248 -16.45 22.98 0.00
N GLU A 249 -15.45 22.94 -0.89
CA GLU A 249 -15.60 23.39 -2.29
C GLU A 249 -14.78 22.53 -3.26
N VAL A 250 -15.29 22.32 -4.47
CA VAL A 250 -14.57 21.74 -5.61
C VAL A 250 -14.54 22.74 -6.75
N TYR A 251 -13.38 22.94 -7.35
CA TYR A 251 -13.17 23.84 -8.47
C TYR A 251 -13.44 23.15 -9.82
N GLY A 252 -13.79 23.94 -10.82
CA GLY A 252 -13.90 23.46 -12.20
C GLY A 252 -12.55 22.99 -12.75
N GLY A 253 -12.58 22.01 -13.64
CA GLY A 253 -11.39 21.40 -14.26
C GLY A 253 -10.85 20.18 -13.51
N VAL A 254 -11.33 19.89 -12.30
CA VAL A 254 -10.98 18.65 -11.58
C VAL A 254 -11.57 17.45 -12.32
N LYS A 255 -10.74 16.44 -12.59
CA LYS A 255 -11.18 15.16 -13.14
C LYS A 255 -11.45 14.19 -11.99
N ILE A 256 -12.69 13.71 -11.94
CA ILE A 256 -13.14 12.70 -10.99
C ILE A 256 -13.25 11.36 -11.70
N CYS A 257 -12.59 10.34 -11.18
CA CYS A 257 -12.65 8.97 -11.66
C CYS A 257 -13.22 8.08 -10.55
N ILE A 258 -14.19 7.22 -10.90
CA ILE A 258 -14.71 6.20 -9.98
C ILE A 258 -14.74 4.87 -10.74
N ALA A 259 -13.83 3.96 -10.39
CA ALA A 259 -13.56 2.73 -11.12
C ALA A 259 -13.30 3.00 -12.62
N ASP A 260 -14.17 2.50 -13.51
CA ASP A 260 -14.09 2.56 -14.97
C ASP A 260 -14.73 3.82 -15.58
N VAL A 261 -15.35 4.68 -14.77
CA VAL A 261 -16.08 5.86 -15.25
C VAL A 261 -15.42 7.15 -14.75
N SER A 262 -15.55 8.23 -15.52
CA SER A 262 -14.98 9.52 -15.12
C SER A 262 -15.82 10.70 -15.58
N MET A 263 -15.67 11.82 -14.89
CA MET A 263 -16.25 13.11 -15.26
C MET A 263 -15.27 14.25 -15.01
N ILE A 264 -15.47 15.37 -15.69
CA ILE A 264 -14.77 16.62 -15.40
C ILE A 264 -15.77 17.58 -14.76
N VAL A 265 -15.41 18.12 -13.61
CA VAL A 265 -16.22 19.12 -12.92
C VAL A 265 -16.20 20.40 -13.76
N LYS A 266 -17.36 20.86 -14.24
CA LYS A 266 -17.45 21.99 -15.18
C LYS A 266 -17.35 23.37 -14.52
N GLY A 267 -17.76 23.47 -13.26
CA GLY A 267 -17.80 24.72 -12.51
C GLY A 267 -17.68 24.46 -11.02
N ARG A 268 -17.66 25.52 -10.22
CA ARG A 268 -17.55 25.36 -8.76
C ARG A 268 -18.81 24.68 -8.19
N ALA A 269 -18.59 23.76 -7.26
CA ALA A 269 -19.63 23.20 -6.41
C ALA A 269 -19.15 23.16 -4.95
N ASP A 270 -20.08 23.15 -4.00
CA ASP A 270 -19.77 23.16 -2.57
C ASP A 270 -20.47 21.99 -1.87
N HIS A 271 -19.87 21.45 -0.80
CA HIS A 271 -20.46 20.42 0.08
C HIS A 271 -21.07 19.23 -0.68
N CYS A 272 -20.27 18.56 -1.50
CA CYS A 272 -20.76 17.55 -2.43
C CYS A 272 -20.03 16.21 -2.28
N ARG A 273 -20.74 15.14 -2.61
CA ARG A 273 -20.20 13.79 -2.75
C ARG A 273 -20.28 13.34 -4.20
N PHE A 274 -19.28 12.61 -4.66
CA PHE A 274 -19.27 11.93 -5.95
C PHE A 274 -19.34 10.42 -5.75
N VAL A 275 -20.26 9.77 -6.45
CA VAL A 275 -20.48 8.31 -6.43
C VAL A 275 -20.73 7.79 -7.84
N LYS A 276 -20.41 6.51 -8.08
CA LYS A 276 -20.84 5.83 -9.30
C LYS A 276 -22.32 5.45 -9.18
N SER A 277 -23.13 5.85 -10.15
CA SER A 277 -24.56 5.53 -10.18
C SER A 277 -25.04 5.37 -11.62
N GLN A 278 -25.68 4.24 -11.93
CA GLN A 278 -26.21 3.92 -13.27
C GLN A 278 -25.16 3.97 -14.39
N GLY A 279 -23.90 3.64 -14.09
CA GLY A 279 -22.82 3.63 -15.09
C GLY A 279 -22.17 4.99 -15.37
N ASP A 280 -22.50 6.02 -14.59
CA ASP A 280 -21.87 7.34 -14.66
C ASP A 280 -21.41 7.81 -13.27
N VAL A 281 -20.51 8.79 -13.23
CA VAL A 281 -20.22 9.53 -12.00
C VAL A 281 -21.33 10.56 -11.77
N LYS A 282 -21.99 10.50 -10.60
CA LYS A 282 -23.01 11.47 -10.19
C LYS A 282 -22.56 12.26 -8.97
N MET A 283 -22.86 13.55 -8.99
CA MET A 283 -22.69 14.45 -7.85
C MET A 283 -23.99 14.50 -7.04
N GLY A 284 -23.87 14.39 -5.71
CA GLY A 284 -24.97 14.51 -4.76
C GLY A 284 -24.57 15.35 -3.55
N PRO A 285 -25.52 15.62 -2.64
CA PRO A 285 -25.22 16.25 -1.35
C PRO A 285 -24.35 15.32 -0.49
N LEU A 286 -23.61 15.92 0.45
CA LEU A 286 -22.80 15.20 1.43
C LEU A 286 -23.67 14.51 2.50
#